data_AF-D9PWA8-F1
#
_entry.id   AF-D9PWA8-F1
#
_cell.length_a   1.000
_cell.length_b   1.000
_cell.length_c   1.000
_cell.angle_alpha   90.00
_cell.angle_beta   90.00
_cell.angle_gamma   90.00
#
_symmetry.space_group_name_H-M   'P 1'
#
loop_
_entity.id
_entity.type
_entity.pdbx_description
1 polymer ?
#
loop_
_entity_poly.entity_id
_entity_poly.type
_entity_poly.pdbx_seq_one_letter_code
_entity_poly.pdbx_strand_id
1 'polypeptide(L)'
;MDSDRMIPVIAAVMVALLLTAGALQLLRGSSVPEDKDEAATVEKTSDGYQLNLQAVLELAEMDSGNGTVEYRGFNFTGPQLLYIFARGVVMLELNETGKIHVGEYSGPEDPYGFMDTVTLTRSEYTDMAERTYTWMDANGRSPNHVGIYVEGSPDITPSLARKIFRQVLVEYRRTGTLPEVVSA
;
A
#
# COMPACT_ATOMS: atom_id res chain seq x y z
N MET A 1 59.51 -40.90 20.53
CA MET A 1 59.52 -41.44 19.16
C MET A 1 58.33 -40.82 18.44
N ASP A 2 58.65 -40.06 17.39
CA ASP A 2 57.79 -39.58 16.28
C ASP A 2 56.53 -38.79 16.65
N SER A 3 56.51 -37.46 16.54
CA SER A 3 56.59 -36.62 15.33
C SER A 3 55.42 -36.83 14.37
N ASP A 4 54.54 -35.82 14.39
CA ASP A 4 54.05 -35.13 13.19
C ASP A 4 52.81 -35.67 12.48
N ARG A 5 51.66 -35.04 12.79
CA ARG A 5 50.67 -34.66 11.75
C ARG A 5 50.10 -33.27 12.07
N MET A 6 50.77 -32.25 11.51
CA MET A 6 50.21 -31.00 10.98
C MET A 6 49.20 -30.19 11.83
N ILE A 7 49.74 -29.08 12.35
CA ILE A 7 49.15 -27.79 12.78
C ILE A 7 48.58 -27.02 11.55
N PRO A 8 47.81 -25.88 11.62
CA PRO A 8 46.98 -25.19 12.64
C PRO A 8 45.51 -24.99 12.14
N VAL A 9 44.59 -24.32 12.83
CA VAL A 9 44.24 -22.89 12.58
C VAL A 9 43.39 -22.39 13.75
N ILE A 10 44.05 -21.62 14.62
CA ILE A 10 43.67 -20.25 15.04
C ILE A 10 42.25 -20.15 15.63
N ALA A 11 42.13 -20.27 16.95
CA ALA A 11 42.26 -19.19 17.94
C ALA A 11 41.01 -18.31 18.04
N ALA A 12 40.36 -18.44 19.20
CA ALA A 12 39.55 -17.44 19.90
C ALA A 12 38.27 -16.98 19.15
N VAL A 13 37.09 -16.93 19.76
CA VAL A 13 36.73 -16.24 21.01
C VAL A 13 35.34 -16.76 21.40
N MET A 14 35.18 -17.06 22.70
CA MET A 14 34.03 -16.80 23.59
C MET A 14 32.75 -16.26 22.89
N VAL A 15 31.54 -16.74 23.19
CA VAL A 15 30.80 -16.40 24.41
C VAL A 15 29.51 -17.25 24.49
N ALA A 16 29.35 -17.88 25.66
CA ALA A 16 28.17 -18.16 26.48
C ALA A 16 26.74 -18.30 25.89
N LEU A 17 26.16 -19.48 26.18
CA LEU A 17 24.88 -19.74 26.87
C LEU A 17 23.64 -18.90 26.50
N LEU A 18 22.58 -19.59 26.05
CA LEU A 18 21.50 -20.06 26.94
C LEU A 18 20.49 -20.89 26.13
N LEU A 19 20.23 -22.09 26.64
CA LEU A 19 19.16 -22.98 26.18
C LEU A 19 17.82 -22.27 26.36
N THR A 20 17.26 -21.78 25.26
CA THR A 20 15.89 -21.29 25.22
C THR A 20 14.94 -22.46 25.46
N ALA A 21 13.89 -22.20 26.23
CA ALA A 21 12.78 -23.11 26.41
C ALA A 21 12.08 -23.36 25.06
N GLY A 22 12.56 -24.39 24.37
CA GLY A 22 11.89 -24.99 23.23
C GLY A 22 10.72 -25.83 23.75
N ALA A 23 9.54 -25.22 23.81
CA ALA A 23 8.29 -25.97 23.79
C ALA A 23 7.21 -25.10 23.12
N LEU A 24 7.03 -25.39 21.83
CA LEU A 24 5.76 -25.37 21.14
C LEU A 24 5.09 -24.01 20.94
N GLN A 25 5.51 -23.31 19.88
CA GLN A 25 4.59 -22.53 19.04
C GLN A 25 4.94 -22.76 17.56
N LEU A 26 4.51 -23.92 17.06
CA LEU A 26 4.42 -24.17 15.63
C LEU A 26 2.94 -24.14 15.26
N LEU A 27 2.62 -23.36 14.22
CA LEU A 27 1.32 -23.20 13.54
C LEU A 27 0.37 -22.13 14.12
N ARG A 28 0.75 -20.85 13.98
CA ARG A 28 -0.20 -19.78 13.69
C ARG A 28 0.49 -18.76 12.80
N GLY A 29 -0.18 -18.36 11.73
CA GLY A 29 0.39 -17.64 10.59
C GLY A 29 1.27 -16.47 10.99
N SER A 30 2.39 -16.33 10.29
CA SER A 30 3.26 -15.17 10.36
C SER A 30 2.57 -13.96 9.72
N SER A 31 1.65 -13.33 10.44
CA SER A 31 1.40 -11.91 10.27
C SER A 31 2.47 -11.21 11.09
N VAL A 32 3.54 -10.77 10.43
CA VAL A 32 4.44 -9.77 11.02
C VAL A 32 3.54 -8.58 11.39
N PRO A 33 3.46 -8.19 12.67
CA PRO A 33 2.73 -6.98 13.03
C PRO A 33 3.43 -5.83 12.32
N GLU A 34 2.75 -5.20 11.37
CA GLU A 34 3.23 -3.95 10.79
C GLU A 34 3.24 -2.92 11.92
N ASP A 35 4.43 -2.47 12.28
CA ASP A 35 4.66 -1.62 13.43
C ASP A 35 4.02 -0.26 13.12
N LYS A 36 2.99 0.13 13.88
CA LYS A 36 2.30 1.44 13.73
C LYS A 36 3.24 2.64 13.99
N ASP A 37 4.49 2.35 14.32
CA ASP A 37 5.57 3.27 14.64
C ASP A 37 6.64 3.38 13.52
N GLU A 38 6.47 2.72 12.36
CA GLU A 38 7.35 2.97 11.20
C GLU A 38 7.15 4.41 10.72
N ALA A 39 8.23 5.20 10.69
CA ALA A 39 8.14 6.60 10.26
C ALA A 39 7.74 6.69 8.78
N ALA A 40 6.81 7.60 8.45
CA ALA A 40 6.50 7.89 7.05
C ALA A 40 7.75 8.37 6.28
N THR A 41 7.97 7.74 5.12
CA THR A 41 9.07 8.08 4.21
C THR A 41 8.52 8.47 2.84
N VAL A 42 9.05 9.57 2.30
CA VAL A 42 8.83 10.02 0.93
C VAL A 42 10.18 10.36 0.33
N GLU A 43 10.55 9.65 -0.72
CA GLU A 43 11.82 9.84 -1.42
C GLU A 43 11.55 10.23 -2.86
N LYS A 44 12.22 11.29 -3.33
CA LYS A 44 12.18 11.66 -4.74
C LYS A 44 13.10 10.75 -5.54
N THR A 45 12.63 10.30 -6.70
CA THR A 45 13.38 9.46 -7.65
C THR A 45 13.52 10.17 -8.99
N SER A 46 14.20 9.55 -9.96
CA SER A 46 14.37 10.09 -11.31
C SER A 46 13.06 10.24 -12.09
N ASP A 47 12.08 9.41 -11.76
CA ASP A 47 10.83 9.20 -12.49
C ASP A 47 9.57 9.36 -11.61
N GLY A 48 9.73 9.89 -10.40
CA GLY A 48 8.61 10.20 -9.50
C GLY A 48 9.01 10.10 -8.03
N TYR A 49 8.30 9.27 -7.26
CA TYR A 49 8.46 9.15 -5.81
C TYR A 49 8.49 7.70 -5.35
N GLN A 50 9.02 7.46 -4.16
CA GLN A 50 8.82 6.23 -3.39
C GLN A 50 8.24 6.56 -2.02
N LEU A 51 7.15 5.88 -1.66
CA LEU A 51 6.42 6.10 -0.41
C LEU A 51 6.23 4.77 0.31
N ASN A 52 6.48 4.71 1.62
CA ASN A 52 6.04 3.56 2.43
C ASN A 52 4.56 3.67 2.82
N LEU A 53 3.98 2.60 3.36
CA LEU A 53 2.56 2.58 3.74
C LEU A 53 2.20 3.70 4.71
N GLN A 54 3.04 4.01 5.70
CA GLN A 54 2.74 5.07 6.66
C GLN A 54 2.55 6.44 5.96
N ALA A 55 3.36 6.76 4.95
CA ALA A 55 3.17 7.97 4.15
C ALA A 55 1.85 7.96 3.37
N VAL A 56 1.43 6.79 2.86
CA VAL A 56 0.15 6.60 2.16
C VAL A 56 -1.02 6.87 3.11
N LEU A 57 -0.97 6.32 4.32
CA LEU A 57 -2.00 6.49 5.35
C LEU A 57 -2.09 7.94 5.85
N GLU A 58 -0.97 8.65 5.96
CA GLU A 58 -0.93 10.09 6.29
C GLU A 58 -1.50 10.95 5.15
N LEU A 59 -1.14 10.65 3.90
CA LEU A 59 -1.70 11.32 2.72
C LEU A 59 -3.22 11.13 2.63
N ALA A 60 -3.73 9.94 2.94
CA ALA A 60 -5.16 9.66 2.91
C ALA A 60 -5.96 10.50 3.93
N GLU A 61 -5.40 10.77 5.11
CA GLU A 61 -6.02 11.66 6.10
C GLU A 61 -5.97 13.13 5.69
N MET A 62 -4.90 13.55 5.02
CA MET A 62 -4.72 14.93 4.57
C MET A 62 -5.55 15.26 3.32
N ASP A 63 -5.96 14.24 2.56
CA ASP A 63 -6.68 14.44 1.33
C ASP A 63 -8.13 14.92 1.54
N SER A 64 -8.39 16.18 1.15
CA SER A 64 -9.74 16.77 1.12
C SER A 64 -10.66 16.20 0.03
N GLY A 65 -10.14 15.36 -0.88
CA GLY A 65 -10.86 14.74 -1.99
C GLY A 65 -10.86 15.56 -3.28
N ASN A 66 -10.29 16.76 -3.29
CA ASN A 66 -10.20 17.63 -4.47
C ASN A 66 -8.79 18.19 -4.63
N GLY A 67 -8.25 18.11 -5.85
CA GLY A 67 -6.98 18.74 -6.21
C GLY A 67 -5.73 18.02 -5.69
N THR A 68 -4.71 18.82 -5.40
CA THR A 68 -3.35 18.44 -5.01
C THR A 68 -3.18 18.49 -3.50
N VAL A 69 -2.39 17.57 -2.93
CA VAL A 69 -2.02 17.57 -1.51
C VAL A 69 -0.53 17.87 -1.37
N GLU A 70 -0.19 18.87 -0.56
CA GLU A 70 1.19 19.10 -0.13
C GLU A 70 1.51 18.22 1.08
N TYR A 71 2.58 17.42 0.98
CA TYR A 71 3.01 16.53 2.04
C TYR A 71 4.52 16.43 2.07
N ARG A 72 5.13 16.73 3.23
CA ARG A 72 6.59 16.69 3.45
C ARG A 72 7.40 17.45 2.40
N GLY A 73 6.88 18.58 1.91
CA GLY A 73 7.53 19.44 0.90
C GLY A 73 7.36 18.97 -0.54
N PHE A 74 6.54 17.94 -0.79
CA PHE A 74 6.19 17.46 -2.12
C PHE A 74 4.71 17.71 -2.42
N ASN A 75 4.37 17.86 -3.70
CA ASN A 75 3.00 18.06 -4.16
C ASN A 75 2.51 16.82 -4.89
N PHE A 76 1.44 16.20 -4.41
CA PHE A 76 0.82 15.02 -5.00
C PHE A 76 -0.47 15.41 -5.71
N THR A 77 -0.50 15.24 -7.03
CA THR A 77 -1.65 15.57 -7.87
C THR A 77 -2.81 14.59 -7.67
N GLY A 78 -4.00 14.95 -8.14
CA GLY A 78 -5.16 14.07 -8.02
C GLY A 78 -5.01 12.69 -8.66
N PRO A 79 -4.43 12.57 -9.88
CA PRO A 79 -4.05 11.29 -10.46
C PRO A 79 -3.06 10.50 -9.60
N GLN A 80 -2.01 11.15 -9.09
CA GLN A 80 -1.05 10.48 -8.20
C GLN A 80 -1.73 9.98 -6.91
N LEU A 81 -2.64 10.74 -6.33
CA LEU A 81 -3.38 10.33 -5.13
C LEU A 81 -4.33 9.16 -5.42
N LEU A 82 -5.00 9.14 -6.57
CA LEU A 82 -5.78 7.97 -7.02
C LEU A 82 -4.90 6.72 -7.07
N TYR A 83 -3.72 6.83 -7.69
CA TYR A 83 -2.77 5.72 -7.79
C TYR A 83 -2.25 5.27 -6.43
N ILE A 84 -1.78 6.21 -5.61
CA ILE A 84 -1.23 5.98 -4.27
C ILE A 84 -2.25 5.23 -3.41
N PHE A 85 -3.51 5.68 -3.42
CA PHE A 85 -4.53 5.04 -2.59
C PHE A 85 -4.93 3.68 -3.12
N ALA A 86 -5.05 3.51 -4.44
CA ALA A 86 -5.31 2.21 -5.05
C ALA A 86 -4.20 1.19 -4.71
N ARG A 87 -2.92 1.55 -4.88
CA ARG A 87 -1.79 0.69 -4.50
C ARG A 87 -1.75 0.41 -3.00
N GLY A 88 -2.03 1.41 -2.16
CA GLY A 88 -2.09 1.25 -0.70
C GLY A 88 -3.15 0.23 -0.26
N VAL A 89 -4.35 0.28 -0.85
CA VAL A 89 -5.42 -0.69 -0.57
C VAL A 89 -5.00 -2.11 -0.96
N VAL A 90 -4.41 -2.29 -2.14
CA VAL A 90 -3.97 -3.62 -2.61
C VAL A 90 -2.81 -4.15 -1.78
N MET A 91 -1.86 -3.29 -1.42
CA MET A 91 -0.72 -3.64 -0.56
C MET A 91 -1.22 -4.18 0.79
N LEU A 92 -2.22 -3.53 1.38
CA LEU A 92 -2.87 -4.00 2.61
C LEU A 92 -3.62 -5.32 2.43
N GLU A 93 -4.38 -5.48 1.34
CA GLU A 93 -5.15 -6.70 1.07
C GLU A 93 -4.23 -7.92 0.92
N LEU A 94 -3.11 -7.75 0.21
CA LEU A 94 -2.14 -8.80 -0.06
C LEU A 94 -1.10 -8.98 1.05
N ASN A 95 -1.13 -8.15 2.10
CA ASN A 95 -0.08 -8.06 3.12
C ASN A 95 1.32 -7.87 2.52
N GLU A 96 1.41 -7.09 1.44
CA GLU A 96 2.67 -6.69 0.83
C GLU A 96 3.38 -5.65 1.70
N THR A 97 4.70 -5.76 1.80
CA THR A 97 5.55 -4.80 2.51
C THR A 97 6.48 -4.09 1.53
N GLY A 98 6.88 -2.86 1.82
CA GLY A 98 7.86 -2.13 1.04
C GLY A 98 7.40 -0.72 0.69
N LYS A 99 7.97 -0.17 -0.38
CA LYS A 99 7.63 1.17 -0.88
C LYS A 99 6.86 1.08 -2.19
N ILE A 100 5.85 1.93 -2.33
CA ILE A 100 5.12 2.17 -3.57
C ILE A 100 5.94 3.15 -4.40
N HIS A 101 6.33 2.75 -5.59
CA HIS A 101 6.83 3.69 -6.60
C HIS A 101 5.64 4.41 -7.24
N VAL A 102 5.70 5.73 -7.32
CA VAL A 102 4.64 6.58 -7.88
C VAL A 102 5.24 7.44 -8.97
N GLY A 103 4.83 7.17 -10.21
CA GLY A 103 5.23 7.96 -11.37
C GLY A 103 4.48 9.28 -11.50
N GLU A 104 4.68 9.91 -12.65
CA GLU A 104 3.87 11.03 -13.11
C GLU A 104 2.67 10.51 -13.90
N TYR A 105 1.46 10.83 -13.43
CA TYR A 105 0.21 10.41 -14.07
C TYR A 105 -0.59 11.64 -14.49
N SER A 106 -1.01 11.67 -15.75
CA SER A 106 -1.94 12.69 -16.23
C SER A 106 -3.38 12.39 -15.84
N GLY A 107 -4.26 13.39 -15.95
CA GLY A 107 -5.69 13.24 -15.69
C GLY A 107 -6.40 12.37 -16.73
N PRO A 108 -7.68 12.01 -16.48
CA PRO A 108 -8.52 11.37 -17.48
C PRO A 108 -8.78 12.31 -18.65
N GLU A 109 -8.89 11.79 -19.87
CA GLU A 109 -9.21 12.60 -21.05
C GLU A 109 -10.69 12.95 -21.12
N ASP A 110 -11.55 11.98 -20.81
CA ASP A 110 -13.00 12.12 -20.88
C ASP A 110 -13.64 11.44 -19.67
N PRO A 111 -13.55 12.07 -18.47
CA PRO A 111 -14.02 11.45 -17.25
C PRO A 111 -15.55 11.31 -17.24
N TYR A 112 -16.04 10.13 -16.87
CA TYR A 112 -17.46 9.90 -16.67
C TYR A 112 -17.72 8.93 -15.51
N GLY A 113 -18.98 8.89 -15.08
CA GLY A 113 -19.50 8.03 -14.04
C GLY A 113 -20.92 8.44 -13.71
N PHE A 114 -21.75 7.49 -13.29
CA PHE A 114 -23.18 7.72 -13.08
C PHE A 114 -23.56 7.79 -11.59
N MET A 115 -22.61 7.51 -10.70
CA MET A 115 -22.82 7.50 -9.27
C MET A 115 -22.10 8.67 -8.60
N ASP A 116 -22.80 9.32 -7.66
CA ASP A 116 -22.20 10.27 -6.72
C ASP A 116 -21.86 9.61 -5.37
N THR A 117 -22.52 8.48 -5.07
CA THR A 117 -22.30 7.68 -3.85
C THR A 117 -22.42 6.20 -4.15
N VAL A 118 -21.71 5.35 -3.40
CA VAL A 118 -21.77 3.90 -3.53
C VAL A 118 -21.42 3.20 -2.21
N THR A 119 -21.96 2.00 -2.01
CA THR A 119 -21.55 1.09 -0.94
C THR A 119 -20.91 -0.14 -1.55
N LEU A 120 -19.70 -0.47 -1.11
CA LEU A 120 -18.89 -1.55 -1.65
C LEU A 120 -18.41 -2.48 -0.55
N THR A 121 -18.48 -3.76 -0.83
CA THR A 121 -17.82 -4.82 -0.05
C THR A 121 -16.31 -4.80 -0.25
N ARG A 122 -15.60 -5.46 0.65
CA ARG A 122 -14.14 -5.65 0.57
C ARG A 122 -13.65 -6.20 -0.76
N SER A 123 -14.29 -7.25 -1.28
CA SER A 123 -13.92 -7.81 -2.57
C SER A 123 -14.10 -6.82 -3.73
N GLU A 124 -15.12 -5.96 -3.67
CA GLU A 124 -15.39 -5.02 -4.76
C GLU A 124 -14.38 -3.87 -4.78
N TYR A 125 -14.12 -3.23 -3.64
CA TYR A 125 -13.19 -2.10 -3.62
C TYR A 125 -11.73 -2.53 -3.83
N THR A 126 -11.34 -3.75 -3.44
CA THR A 126 -9.99 -4.27 -3.66
C THR A 126 -9.75 -4.62 -5.13
N ASP A 127 -10.71 -5.28 -5.78
CA ASP A 127 -10.70 -5.51 -7.24
C ASP A 127 -10.65 -4.18 -8.02
N MET A 128 -11.46 -3.20 -7.63
CA MET A 128 -11.42 -1.86 -8.22
C MET A 128 -10.05 -1.19 -8.07
N ALA A 129 -9.45 -1.28 -6.87
CA ALA A 129 -8.13 -0.71 -6.62
C ALA A 129 -7.07 -1.37 -7.49
N GLU A 130 -7.08 -2.70 -7.60
CA GLU A 130 -6.13 -3.47 -8.42
C GLU A 130 -6.19 -3.09 -9.89
N ARG A 131 -7.40 -3.09 -10.47
CA ARG A 131 -7.60 -2.71 -11.87
C ARG A 131 -7.24 -1.25 -12.13
N THR A 132 -7.52 -0.37 -11.17
CA THR A 132 -7.23 1.06 -11.32
C THR A 132 -5.73 1.32 -11.43
N TYR A 133 -4.93 0.85 -10.46
CA TYR A 133 -3.48 1.11 -10.52
C TYR A 133 -2.85 0.40 -11.73
N THR A 134 -3.29 -0.82 -12.05
CA THR A 134 -2.77 -1.59 -13.19
C THR A 134 -3.03 -0.87 -14.51
N TRP A 135 -4.22 -0.28 -14.68
CA TRP A 135 -4.54 0.56 -15.82
C TRP A 135 -3.62 1.78 -15.90
N MET A 136 -3.41 2.45 -14.76
CA MET A 136 -2.56 3.64 -14.71
C MET A 136 -1.10 3.32 -15.06
N ASP A 137 -0.56 2.21 -14.56
CA ASP A 137 0.79 1.74 -14.92
C ASP A 137 0.93 1.49 -16.43
N ALA A 138 -0.10 0.93 -17.06
CA ALA A 138 -0.08 0.64 -18.49
C ALA A 138 -0.25 1.89 -19.37
N ASN A 139 -0.93 2.94 -18.87
CA ASN A 139 -1.37 4.07 -19.70
C ASN A 139 -0.78 5.43 -19.30
N GLY A 140 -0.05 5.54 -18.18
CA GLY A 140 0.55 6.79 -17.71
C GLY A 140 -0.47 7.89 -17.34
N ARG A 141 -1.73 7.51 -17.07
CA ARG A 141 -2.83 8.44 -16.76
C ARG A 141 -3.95 7.77 -15.99
N SER A 142 -4.79 8.57 -15.34
CA SER A 142 -6.03 8.11 -14.72
C SER A 142 -7.01 7.52 -15.76
N PRO A 143 -7.77 6.47 -15.40
CA PRO A 143 -8.82 5.94 -16.27
C PRO A 143 -9.95 6.97 -16.42
N ASN A 144 -10.74 6.87 -17.48
CA ASN A 144 -11.90 7.75 -17.69
C ASN A 144 -13.05 7.43 -16.71
N HIS A 145 -13.11 6.20 -16.22
CA HIS A 145 -14.08 5.70 -15.24
C HIS A 145 -13.48 4.49 -14.52
N VAL A 146 -14.07 4.10 -13.40
CA VAL A 146 -13.75 2.86 -12.70
C VAL A 146 -15.04 2.05 -12.60
N GLY A 147 -15.06 0.87 -13.24
CA GLY A 147 -16.20 -0.04 -13.13
C GLY A 147 -16.18 -0.83 -11.82
N ILE A 148 -17.35 -1.22 -11.33
CA ILE A 148 -17.52 -2.20 -10.25
C ILE A 148 -17.75 -3.55 -10.92
N TYR A 149 -16.93 -4.56 -10.62
CA TYR A 149 -17.03 -5.88 -11.28
C TYR A 149 -18.16 -6.74 -10.68
N VAL A 150 -19.35 -6.17 -10.65
CA VAL A 150 -20.63 -6.82 -10.34
C VAL A 150 -21.58 -6.50 -11.47
N GLU A 151 -22.24 -7.54 -11.99
CA GLU A 151 -23.12 -7.41 -13.15
C GLU A 151 -24.21 -6.35 -12.90
N GLY A 152 -24.35 -5.41 -13.84
CA GLY A 152 -25.34 -4.34 -13.78
C GLY A 152 -24.93 -3.11 -12.93
N SER A 153 -23.77 -3.14 -12.28
CA SER A 153 -23.26 -1.97 -11.56
C SER A 153 -22.80 -0.88 -12.53
N PRO A 154 -23.21 0.38 -12.30
CA PRO A 154 -22.76 1.48 -13.14
C PRO A 154 -21.31 1.87 -12.85
N ASP A 155 -20.68 2.48 -13.84
CA ASP A 155 -19.33 3.06 -13.72
C ASP A 155 -19.31 4.24 -12.74
N ILE A 156 -18.21 4.39 -12.00
CA ILE A 156 -17.95 5.54 -11.13
C ILE A 156 -16.84 6.43 -11.68
N THR A 157 -16.85 7.70 -11.27
CA THR A 157 -15.80 8.64 -11.67
C THR A 157 -14.46 8.30 -10.99
N PRO A 158 -13.31 8.66 -11.60
CA PRO A 158 -11.99 8.50 -10.96
C PRO A 158 -11.87 9.26 -9.63
N SER A 159 -12.55 10.40 -9.51
CA SER A 159 -12.60 11.17 -8.26
C SER A 159 -13.37 10.44 -7.16
N LEU A 160 -14.49 9.78 -7.49
CA LEU A 160 -15.22 8.95 -6.54
C LEU A 160 -14.39 7.71 -6.15
N ALA A 161 -13.69 7.08 -7.10
CA ALA A 161 -12.78 5.97 -6.82
C ALA A 161 -11.68 6.38 -5.82
N ARG A 162 -11.02 7.53 -6.03
CA ARG A 162 -10.05 8.09 -5.08
C ARG A 162 -10.67 8.27 -3.69
N LYS A 163 -11.88 8.83 -3.61
CA LYS A 163 -12.60 9.05 -2.34
C LYS A 163 -12.85 7.74 -1.59
N ILE A 164 -13.26 6.69 -2.31
CA ILE A 164 -13.48 5.34 -1.76
C ILE A 164 -12.17 4.77 -1.20
N PHE A 165 -11.10 4.73 -2.00
CA PHE A 165 -9.82 4.17 -1.56
C PHE A 165 -9.23 4.95 -0.40
N ARG A 166 -9.34 6.28 -0.42
CA ARG A 166 -8.98 7.14 0.72
C ARG A 166 -9.73 6.74 1.98
N GLN A 167 -11.05 6.55 1.89
CA GLN A 167 -11.86 6.17 3.06
C GLN A 167 -11.46 4.80 3.60
N VAL A 168 -11.21 3.81 2.74
CA VAL A 168 -10.69 2.50 3.14
C VAL A 168 -9.39 2.63 3.94
N LEU A 169 -8.45 3.46 3.47
CA LEU A 169 -7.16 3.69 4.15
C LEU A 169 -7.30 4.43 5.49
N VAL A 170 -8.17 5.44 5.55
CA VAL A 170 -8.46 6.16 6.80
C VAL A 170 -9.11 5.21 7.83
N GLU A 171 -10.03 4.36 7.40
CA GLU A 171 -10.65 3.36 8.26
C GLU A 171 -9.62 2.32 8.74
N TYR A 172 -8.79 1.80 7.84
CA TYR A 172 -7.69 0.89 8.20
C TYR A 172 -6.78 1.49 9.26
N ARG A 173 -6.35 2.75 9.10
CA ARG A 173 -5.48 3.42 10.08
C ARG A 173 -6.11 3.47 11.47
N ARG A 174 -7.43 3.67 11.54
CA ARG A 174 -8.19 3.73 12.79
C ARG A 174 -8.37 2.35 13.44
N THR A 175 -8.62 1.30 12.65
CA THR A 175 -9.03 -0.03 13.16
C THR A 175 -7.90 -1.06 13.17
N GLY A 176 -6.91 -0.89 12.31
CA GLY A 176 -5.89 -1.90 11.98
C GLY A 176 -6.39 -3.03 11.06
N THR A 177 -7.59 -2.89 10.48
CA THR A 177 -8.17 -3.90 9.58
C THR A 177 -8.90 -3.23 8.42
N LEU A 178 -8.79 -3.78 7.22
CA LEU A 178 -9.58 -3.30 6.08
C LEU A 178 -11.08 -3.46 6.37
N PRO A 179 -11.92 -2.46 6.07
CA PRO A 179 -13.35 -2.51 6.36
C PRO A 179 -14.05 -3.55 5.48
N GLU A 180 -14.96 -4.34 6.05
CA GLU A 180 -15.75 -5.30 5.27
C GLU A 180 -16.68 -4.60 4.27
N VAL A 181 -17.12 -3.39 4.59
CA VAL A 181 -17.96 -2.53 3.75
C VAL A 181 -17.51 -1.08 3.89
N VAL A 182 -17.45 -0.34 2.78
CA VAL A 182 -17.20 1.10 2.74
C VAL A 182 -18.33 1.80 2.00
N SER A 183 -18.71 3.00 2.45
CA SER A 183 -19.71 3.84 1.80
C SER A 183 -19.14 5.25 1.58
N ALA A 184 -19.15 5.73 0.34
CA ALA A 184 -18.61 7.03 -0.06
C ALA A 184 -19.62 7.85 -0.84
#